data_AF-A0A2B5Y450-F1
#
_entry.id   AF-A0A2B5Y450-F1
#
_cell.length_a   1.000
_cell.length_b   1.000
_cell.length_c   1.000
_cell.angle_alpha   90.00
_cell.angle_beta   90.00
_cell.angle_gamma   90.00
#
_symmetry.space_group_name_H-M   'P 1'
#
loop_
_entity.id
_entity.type
_entity.pdbx_description
1 polymer ?
#
loop_
_entity_poly.entity_id
_entity_poly.type
_entity_poly.pdbx_seq_one_letter_code
_entity_poly.pdbx_strand_id
1 'polypeptide(L)'
;MRQQVKKLLLTTSVALLVAPISAYAHPGRTDANGGHTCRTNCEKWGLQYGEYHYHNKPAPSQNNNGAAEAQRKAEEERQRVAEEQRKAEEARKQEEAKHQVDMEKGQLEGEKNGETDFKAGKNDVQVHLAGKSDTYKQAFTTAYTTTWSLEEQKKTHFEKGKEQGLAQETMDDSQITPEFKLIFAEGFQVGNKERTEKIEKEQAELGEKAGKELAEKNPGNSEKDVYVKAYETAYEKGYKSTKKAVEKAGYKYAFENYDLKIPAKYEKNDSLKKWFTEGFKSNKKAAEIREEGFKKGDSWFSFFYKSFVPSEYKEHKELYEQAIEKGKKA
;
A
#
# COMPACT_ATOMS: atom_id res chain seq x y z
N MET A 1 -47.78 18.60 -63.13
CA MET A 1 -49.05 18.22 -62.46
C MET A 1 -49.51 19.12 -61.30
N ARG A 2 -48.69 19.99 -60.71
CA ARG A 2 -49.15 20.92 -59.64
C ARG A 2 -50.01 22.12 -60.12
N GLN A 3 -49.97 22.48 -61.39
CA GLN A 3 -50.78 23.60 -61.92
C GLN A 3 -52.19 23.19 -62.38
N GLN A 4 -52.43 21.93 -62.72
CA GLN A 4 -53.75 21.43 -63.11
C GLN A 4 -54.70 21.27 -61.90
N VAL A 5 -54.15 20.97 -60.71
CA VAL A 5 -54.94 20.88 -59.46
C VAL A 5 -55.42 22.27 -59.00
N LYS A 6 -54.64 23.33 -59.25
CA LYS A 6 -55.03 24.71 -58.87
C LYS A 6 -56.17 25.27 -59.73
N LYS A 7 -56.26 24.91 -61.02
CA LYS A 7 -57.39 25.32 -61.89
C LYS A 7 -58.67 24.52 -61.60
N LEU A 8 -58.57 23.28 -61.13
CA LEU A 8 -59.72 22.47 -60.71
C LEU A 8 -60.32 22.92 -59.37
N LEU A 9 -59.49 23.43 -58.45
CA LEU A 9 -59.95 24.02 -57.19
C LEU A 9 -60.59 25.41 -57.37
N LEU A 10 -60.16 26.20 -58.36
CA LEU A 10 -60.74 27.52 -58.61
C LEU A 10 -62.10 27.46 -59.31
N THR A 11 -62.39 26.39 -60.04
CA THR A 11 -63.66 26.23 -60.79
C THR A 11 -64.78 25.58 -59.96
N THR A 12 -64.45 24.79 -58.93
CA THR A 12 -65.43 24.30 -57.94
C THR A 12 -65.84 25.34 -56.91
N SER A 13 -65.01 26.37 -56.64
CA SER A 13 -65.38 27.47 -55.72
C SER A 13 -66.36 28.50 -56.31
N VAL A 14 -66.47 28.62 -57.63
CA VAL A 14 -67.42 29.57 -58.27
C VAL A 14 -68.81 28.94 -58.51
N ALA A 15 -68.90 27.61 -58.64
CA ALA A 15 -70.16 26.91 -58.85
C ALA A 15 -71.02 26.75 -57.57
N LEU A 16 -70.48 27.01 -56.37
CA LEU A 16 -71.21 26.93 -55.09
C LEU A 16 -71.93 28.24 -54.70
N LEU A 17 -71.70 29.34 -55.43
CA LEU A 17 -72.20 30.68 -55.11
C LEU A 17 -73.55 31.03 -55.75
N VAL A 18 -74.16 30.12 -56.52
CA VAL A 18 -75.42 30.38 -57.26
C VAL A 18 -76.52 29.37 -56.92
N ALA A 19 -76.38 28.61 -55.83
CA ALA A 19 -77.46 27.76 -55.33
C ALA A 19 -78.46 28.62 -54.51
N PRO A 20 -79.75 28.66 -54.87
CA PRO A 20 -80.75 29.38 -54.08
C PRO A 20 -80.92 28.69 -52.72
N ILE A 21 -80.55 29.39 -51.64
CA ILE A 21 -80.71 28.92 -50.27
C ILE A 21 -82.14 29.27 -49.84
N SER A 22 -82.98 28.25 -49.64
CA SER A 22 -84.29 28.42 -49.02
C SER A 22 -84.11 28.98 -47.60
N ALA A 23 -84.51 30.22 -47.37
CA ALA A 23 -84.49 30.85 -46.05
C ALA A 23 -85.74 30.42 -45.26
N TYR A 24 -85.55 29.57 -44.26
CA TYR A 24 -86.59 29.30 -43.26
C TYR A 24 -86.59 30.42 -42.22
N ALA A 25 -87.68 31.17 -42.13
CA ALA A 25 -87.86 32.19 -41.10
C ALA A 25 -87.97 31.52 -39.72
N HIS A 26 -86.94 31.67 -38.89
CA HIS A 26 -86.97 31.22 -37.50
C HIS A 26 -87.79 32.23 -36.67
N PRO A 27 -88.65 31.80 -35.74
CA PRO A 27 -89.25 32.70 -34.76
C PRO A 27 -88.11 33.35 -33.97
N GLY A 28 -87.94 34.67 -34.07
CA GLY A 28 -86.76 35.37 -33.56
C GLY A 28 -86.43 35.09 -32.08
N ARG A 29 -85.21 35.41 -31.65
CA ARG A 29 -84.80 35.32 -30.23
C ARG A 29 -85.69 36.21 -29.35
N THR A 30 -85.88 35.81 -28.10
CA THR A 30 -86.46 36.66 -27.04
C THR A 30 -85.61 37.91 -26.83
N ASP A 31 -86.26 39.02 -26.49
CA ASP A 31 -85.58 40.25 -26.11
C ASP A 31 -85.00 40.17 -24.69
N ALA A 32 -84.41 41.28 -24.23
CA ALA A 32 -83.73 41.38 -22.93
C ALA A 32 -84.66 41.12 -21.72
N ASN A 33 -85.99 41.21 -21.88
CA ASN A 33 -86.96 40.94 -20.82
C ASN A 33 -87.47 39.49 -20.86
N GLY A 34 -86.99 38.66 -21.79
CA GLY A 34 -87.32 37.24 -21.88
C GLY A 34 -88.63 36.92 -22.63
N GLY A 35 -89.19 37.89 -23.36
CA GLY A 35 -90.36 37.71 -24.23
C GLY A 35 -90.08 38.05 -25.69
N HIS A 36 -91.07 37.88 -26.57
CA HIS A 36 -90.99 38.33 -27.96
C HIS A 36 -92.37 38.55 -28.59
N THR A 37 -92.42 39.33 -29.67
CA THR A 37 -93.63 39.47 -30.51
C THR A 37 -93.72 38.35 -31.54
N CYS A 38 -94.82 37.59 -31.53
CA CYS A 38 -95.07 36.56 -32.52
C CYS A 38 -95.41 37.18 -33.89
N ARG A 39 -94.63 36.85 -34.92
CA ARG A 39 -94.82 37.34 -36.30
C ARG A 39 -94.91 36.24 -37.35
N THR A 40 -94.75 34.97 -36.98
CA THR A 40 -94.90 33.83 -37.90
C THR A 40 -95.53 32.67 -37.15
N ASN A 41 -96.42 31.93 -37.82
CA ASN A 41 -97.09 30.74 -37.27
C ASN A 41 -97.84 30.93 -35.93
N CYS A 42 -98.31 32.15 -35.61
CA CYS A 42 -98.88 32.48 -34.30
C CYS A 42 -100.15 31.69 -33.96
N GLU A 43 -101.01 31.46 -34.94
CA GLU A 43 -102.25 30.70 -34.78
C GLU A 43 -101.99 29.25 -34.34
N LYS A 44 -100.87 28.63 -34.76
CA LYS A 44 -100.48 27.27 -34.32
C LYS A 44 -100.18 27.20 -32.82
N TRP A 45 -99.86 28.33 -32.20
CA TRP A 45 -99.58 28.45 -30.78
C TRP A 45 -100.75 29.09 -30.01
N GLY A 46 -101.91 29.27 -30.66
CA GLY A 46 -103.09 29.88 -30.06
C GLY A 46 -102.98 31.40 -29.85
N LEU A 47 -102.08 32.07 -30.57
CA LEU A 47 -101.79 33.51 -30.42
C LEU A 47 -102.20 34.30 -31.66
N GLN A 48 -102.54 35.57 -31.50
CA GLN A 48 -102.80 36.46 -32.62
C GLN A 48 -101.50 36.97 -33.27
N TYR A 49 -101.55 37.22 -34.58
CA TYR A 49 -100.41 37.82 -35.30
C TYR A 49 -100.08 39.20 -34.70
N GLY A 50 -98.85 39.37 -34.21
CA GLY A 50 -98.40 40.60 -33.56
C GLY A 50 -98.55 40.62 -32.03
N GLU A 51 -99.03 39.53 -31.41
CA GLU A 51 -99.11 39.41 -29.95
C GLU A 51 -97.72 39.18 -29.32
N TYR A 52 -97.46 39.81 -28.16
CA TYR A 52 -96.19 39.66 -27.43
C TYR A 52 -96.36 38.71 -26.24
N HIS A 53 -95.51 37.68 -26.13
CA HIS A 53 -95.58 36.70 -25.04
C HIS A 53 -94.21 36.33 -24.46
N TYR A 54 -94.21 35.83 -23.23
CA TYR A 54 -93.02 35.40 -22.49
C TYR A 54 -92.89 33.88 -22.47
N HIS A 55 -91.66 33.37 -22.56
CA HIS A 55 -91.40 31.92 -22.52
C HIS A 55 -91.18 31.37 -21.11
N ASN A 56 -90.88 32.22 -20.11
CA ASN A 56 -90.75 31.81 -18.70
C ASN A 56 -90.99 33.01 -17.77
N LYS A 57 -91.76 32.81 -16.69
CA LYS A 57 -91.83 33.80 -15.58
C LYS A 57 -90.45 33.90 -14.91
N PRO A 58 -89.91 35.09 -14.63
CA PRO A 58 -88.65 35.20 -13.91
C PRO A 58 -88.84 34.68 -12.47
N ALA A 59 -88.05 33.66 -12.10
CA ALA A 59 -87.95 33.19 -10.72
C ALA A 59 -87.26 34.24 -9.83
N PRO A 60 -87.57 34.32 -8.53
CA PRO A 60 -86.97 35.32 -7.66
C PRO A 60 -85.47 35.06 -7.51
N SER A 61 -84.67 36.13 -7.67
CA SER A 61 -83.22 36.14 -7.47
C SER A 61 -82.85 35.60 -6.09
N GLN A 62 -82.31 34.38 -6.01
CA GLN A 62 -81.59 33.92 -4.83
C GLN A 62 -80.11 34.31 -4.95
N ASN A 63 -79.63 35.02 -3.93
CA ASN A 63 -78.32 35.62 -3.84
C ASN A 63 -77.27 34.55 -3.47
N ASN A 64 -76.57 34.00 -4.47
CA ASN A 64 -75.65 32.85 -4.31
C ASN A 64 -74.21 33.20 -3.83
N ASN A 65 -73.99 34.44 -3.38
CA ASN A 65 -72.65 34.91 -2.99
C ASN A 65 -72.03 34.11 -1.83
N GLY A 66 -72.85 33.54 -0.93
CA GLY A 66 -72.35 32.75 0.21
C GLY A 66 -71.75 31.39 -0.17
N ALA A 67 -72.30 30.71 -1.19
CA ALA A 67 -71.82 29.39 -1.60
C ALA A 67 -70.49 29.46 -2.37
N ALA A 68 -70.34 30.47 -3.23
CA ALA A 68 -69.09 30.72 -3.95
C ALA A 68 -67.95 31.16 -3.01
N GLU A 69 -68.26 31.96 -1.99
CA GLU A 69 -67.27 32.38 -0.99
C GLU A 69 -66.82 31.22 -0.09
N ALA A 70 -67.75 30.32 0.28
CA ALA A 70 -67.41 29.11 1.02
C ALA A 70 -66.51 28.16 0.21
N GLN A 71 -66.77 27.99 -1.08
CA GLN A 71 -65.93 27.20 -1.98
C GLN A 71 -64.52 27.78 -2.12
N ARG A 72 -64.39 29.10 -2.23
CA ARG A 72 -63.09 29.77 -2.35
C ARG A 72 -62.25 29.62 -1.07
N LYS A 73 -62.86 29.78 0.10
CA LYS A 73 -62.20 29.55 1.40
C LYS A 73 -61.73 28.09 1.56
N ALA A 74 -62.56 27.13 1.15
CA ALA A 74 -62.19 25.71 1.18
C ALA A 74 -61.04 25.36 0.21
N GLU A 75 -60.98 26.01 -0.96
CA GLU A 75 -59.89 25.84 -1.92
C GLU A 75 -58.58 26.47 -1.42
N GLU A 76 -58.64 27.68 -0.86
CA GLU A 76 -57.49 28.36 -0.24
C GLU A 76 -56.91 27.53 0.93
N GLU A 77 -57.77 26.92 1.75
CA GLU A 77 -57.34 26.03 2.84
C GLU A 77 -56.70 24.74 2.30
N ARG A 78 -57.26 24.11 1.26
CA ARG A 78 -56.64 22.95 0.59
C ARG A 78 -55.25 23.28 0.04
N GLN A 79 -55.08 24.44 -0.59
CA GLN A 79 -53.77 24.88 -1.11
C GLN A 79 -52.77 25.12 0.01
N ARG A 80 -53.19 25.71 1.14
CA ARG A 80 -52.32 25.92 2.31
C ARG A 80 -51.84 24.59 2.91
N VAL A 81 -52.75 23.62 3.07
CA VAL A 81 -52.41 22.28 3.57
C VAL A 81 -51.48 21.55 2.61
N ALA A 82 -51.72 21.62 1.30
CA ALA A 82 -50.84 21.02 0.29
C ALA A 82 -49.43 21.65 0.29
N GLU A 83 -49.34 22.97 0.45
CA GLU A 83 -48.05 23.68 0.55
C GLU A 83 -47.28 23.29 1.82
N GLU A 84 -47.98 23.17 2.95
CA GLU A 84 -47.39 22.72 4.22
C GLU A 84 -46.89 21.28 4.14
N GLN A 85 -47.66 20.39 3.51
CA GLN A 85 -47.23 19.01 3.23
C GLN A 85 -46.01 18.96 2.32
N ARG A 86 -45.95 19.79 1.27
CA ARG A 86 -44.78 19.86 0.38
C ARG A 86 -43.53 20.33 1.12
N LYS A 87 -43.65 21.36 1.96
CA LYS A 87 -42.53 21.84 2.79
C LYS A 87 -42.07 20.81 3.81
N ALA A 88 -43.00 20.11 4.45
CA ALA A 88 -42.67 19.01 5.37
C ALA A 88 -41.98 17.85 4.65
N GLU A 89 -42.42 17.49 3.45
CA GLU A 89 -41.77 16.45 2.64
C GLU A 89 -40.37 16.88 2.17
N GLU A 90 -40.19 18.14 1.76
CA GLU A 90 -38.90 18.67 1.36
C GLU A 90 -37.91 18.73 2.54
N ALA A 91 -38.38 19.15 3.72
CA ALA A 91 -37.58 19.11 4.95
C ALA A 91 -37.16 17.68 5.31
N ARG A 92 -38.08 16.70 5.21
CA ARG A 92 -37.75 15.29 5.44
C ARG A 92 -36.69 14.78 4.45
N LYS A 93 -36.82 15.11 3.15
CA LYS A 93 -35.82 14.74 2.14
C LYS A 93 -34.45 15.35 2.42
N GLN A 94 -34.40 16.60 2.89
CA GLN A 94 -33.15 17.25 3.28
C GLN A 94 -32.52 16.58 4.52
N GLU A 95 -33.34 16.19 5.50
CA GLU A 95 -32.89 15.47 6.69
C GLU A 95 -32.37 14.06 6.34
N GLU A 96 -33.09 13.31 5.50
CA GLU A 96 -32.68 12.01 4.97
C GLU A 96 -31.35 12.12 4.19
N ALA A 97 -31.21 13.13 3.32
CA ALA A 97 -29.98 13.38 2.59
C ALA A 97 -28.81 13.70 3.53
N LYS A 98 -29.05 14.49 4.57
CA LYS A 98 -28.03 14.78 5.58
C LYS A 98 -27.62 13.53 6.37
N HIS A 99 -28.58 12.67 6.73
CA HIS A 99 -28.30 11.39 7.38
C HIS A 99 -27.44 10.49 6.50
N GLN A 100 -27.74 10.41 5.20
CA GLN A 100 -26.96 9.60 4.26
C GLN A 100 -25.52 10.13 4.12
N VAL A 101 -25.36 11.45 3.98
CA VAL A 101 -24.03 12.09 3.93
C VAL A 101 -23.23 11.83 5.20
N ASP A 102 -23.86 11.96 6.37
CA ASP A 102 -23.22 11.70 7.66
C ASP A 102 -22.82 10.22 7.80
N MET A 103 -23.63 9.28 7.32
CA MET A 103 -23.27 7.85 7.29
C MET A 103 -22.07 7.55 6.40
N GLU A 104 -22.11 7.99 5.14
CA GLU A 104 -21.03 7.74 4.19
C GLU A 104 -19.71 8.36 4.65
N LYS A 105 -19.78 9.59 5.19
CA LYS A 105 -18.62 10.27 5.75
C LYS A 105 -18.09 9.54 6.99
N GLY A 106 -18.98 9.10 7.87
CA GLY A 106 -18.62 8.30 9.05
C GLY A 106 -17.89 7.03 8.64
N GLN A 107 -18.43 6.28 7.68
CA GLN A 107 -17.81 5.05 7.19
C GLN A 107 -16.40 5.30 6.61
N LEU A 108 -16.27 6.25 5.68
CA LEU A 108 -15.00 6.51 4.99
C LEU A 108 -13.92 7.05 5.94
N GLU A 109 -14.28 7.96 6.85
CA GLU A 109 -13.34 8.44 7.87
C GLU A 109 -13.01 7.32 8.88
N GLY A 110 -13.97 6.45 9.21
CA GLY A 110 -13.77 5.32 10.10
C GLY A 110 -12.77 4.30 9.56
N GLU A 111 -12.88 3.92 8.28
CA GLU A 111 -11.92 3.05 7.59
C GLU A 111 -10.53 3.67 7.59
N LYS A 112 -10.41 4.91 7.10
CA LYS A 112 -9.12 5.61 6.99
C LYS A 112 -8.44 5.80 8.33
N ASN A 113 -9.19 6.21 9.36
CA ASN A 113 -8.63 6.46 10.67
C ASN A 113 -8.29 5.14 11.35
N GLY A 114 -9.10 4.09 11.19
CA GLY A 114 -8.80 2.74 11.66
C GLY A 114 -7.45 2.22 11.16
N GLU A 115 -7.19 2.34 9.85
CA GLU A 115 -5.89 1.96 9.28
C GLU A 115 -4.73 2.81 9.82
N THR A 116 -4.93 4.12 9.91
CA THR A 116 -3.89 5.07 10.33
C THR A 116 -3.50 4.84 11.79
N ASP A 117 -4.51 4.66 12.64
CA ASP A 117 -4.37 4.42 14.07
C ASP A 117 -3.78 3.05 14.36
N PHE A 118 -4.15 2.03 13.59
CA PHE A 118 -3.55 0.69 13.67
C PHE A 118 -2.04 0.76 13.38
N LYS A 119 -1.64 1.44 12.31
CA LYS A 119 -0.22 1.68 11.98
C LYS A 119 0.51 2.45 13.08
N ALA A 120 -0.19 3.34 13.79
CA ALA A 120 0.35 4.09 14.93
C ALA A 120 0.30 3.33 16.28
N GLY A 121 -0.35 2.16 16.33
CA GLY A 121 -0.54 1.38 17.56
C GLY A 121 -1.49 2.04 18.58
N LYS A 122 -2.43 2.88 18.13
CA LYS A 122 -3.33 3.65 19.00
C LYS A 122 -4.79 3.29 18.75
N ASN A 123 -5.36 2.39 19.54
CA ASN A 123 -6.78 2.05 19.40
C ASN A 123 -7.66 3.01 20.23
N ASP A 124 -7.96 4.19 19.70
CA ASP A 124 -8.86 5.13 20.35
C ASP A 124 -9.88 5.67 19.35
N VAL A 125 -11.06 5.07 19.33
CA VAL A 125 -12.16 5.52 18.47
C VAL A 125 -12.74 6.86 18.93
N GLN A 126 -12.70 7.16 20.23
CA GLN A 126 -13.47 8.26 20.83
C GLN A 126 -12.91 9.64 20.46
N VAL A 127 -11.59 9.73 20.24
CA VAL A 127 -10.94 10.98 19.83
C VAL A 127 -11.46 11.53 18.50
N HIS A 128 -12.07 10.68 17.67
CA HIS A 128 -12.59 11.05 16.34
C HIS A 128 -14.07 11.46 16.35
N LEU A 129 -14.79 11.30 17.48
CA LEU A 129 -16.24 11.41 17.54
C LEU A 129 -16.77 12.76 18.05
N ALA A 130 -15.90 13.64 18.54
CA ALA A 130 -16.29 14.91 19.14
C ALA A 130 -17.03 15.84 18.15
N GLY A 131 -18.21 16.34 18.55
CA GLY A 131 -19.02 17.28 17.77
C GLY A 131 -19.75 16.68 16.55
N LYS A 132 -19.79 15.36 16.41
CA LYS A 132 -20.43 14.66 15.27
C LYS A 132 -21.89 14.27 15.57
N SER A 133 -22.68 14.03 14.51
CA SER A 133 -24.04 13.48 14.62
C SER A 133 -23.99 12.01 15.07
N ASP A 134 -25.08 11.50 15.63
CA ASP A 134 -25.12 10.12 16.13
C ASP A 134 -25.06 9.10 14.97
N THR A 135 -25.69 9.43 13.83
CA THR A 135 -25.61 8.63 12.60
C THR A 135 -24.17 8.50 12.10
N TYR A 136 -23.42 9.62 12.10
CA TYR A 136 -21.99 9.60 11.78
C TYR A 136 -21.22 8.72 12.78
N LYS A 137 -21.42 8.90 14.09
CA LYS A 137 -20.67 8.16 15.13
C LYS A 137 -20.87 6.66 15.00
N GLN A 138 -22.08 6.22 14.70
CA GLN A 138 -22.40 4.81 14.51
C GLN A 138 -21.69 4.23 13.28
N ALA A 139 -21.81 4.90 12.13
CA ALA A 139 -21.14 4.47 10.90
C ALA A 139 -19.61 4.45 11.07
N PHE A 140 -19.05 5.51 11.66
CA PHE A 140 -17.62 5.62 11.96
C PHE A 140 -17.13 4.49 12.87
N THR A 141 -17.80 4.28 14.01
CA THR A 141 -17.36 3.28 14.99
C THR A 141 -17.38 1.87 14.39
N THR A 142 -18.40 1.56 13.60
CA THR A 142 -18.53 0.27 12.91
C THR A 142 -17.41 0.06 11.89
N ALA A 143 -17.17 1.06 11.05
CA ALA A 143 -16.13 1.02 10.03
C ALA A 143 -14.72 0.94 10.64
N TYR A 144 -14.46 1.75 11.66
CA TYR A 144 -13.20 1.76 12.40
C TYR A 144 -12.89 0.41 13.04
N THR A 145 -13.85 -0.15 13.80
CA THR A 145 -13.67 -1.43 14.49
C THR A 145 -13.51 -2.61 13.53
N THR A 146 -14.27 -2.61 12.43
CA THR A 146 -14.15 -3.62 11.37
C THR A 146 -12.76 -3.56 10.72
N THR A 147 -12.31 -2.35 10.39
CA THR A 147 -10.98 -2.13 9.81
C THR A 147 -9.88 -2.55 10.76
N TRP A 148 -9.98 -2.18 12.04
CA TRP A 148 -9.02 -2.60 13.07
C TRP A 148 -8.89 -4.13 13.16
N SER A 149 -10.02 -4.84 13.20
CA SER A 149 -10.03 -6.30 13.26
C SER A 149 -9.42 -6.92 11.99
N LEU A 150 -9.72 -6.36 10.82
CA LEU A 150 -9.14 -6.82 9.55
C LEU A 150 -7.61 -6.64 9.54
N GLU A 151 -7.11 -5.47 9.97
CA GLU A 151 -5.66 -5.20 10.04
C GLU A 151 -4.95 -6.12 11.05
N GLU A 152 -5.58 -6.43 12.19
CA GLU A 152 -5.07 -7.40 13.15
C GLU A 152 -4.98 -8.82 12.56
N GLN A 153 -5.99 -9.22 11.79
CA GLN A 153 -5.96 -10.50 11.07
C GLN A 153 -4.88 -10.52 10.00
N LYS A 154 -4.71 -9.46 9.21
CA LYS A 154 -3.62 -9.33 8.23
C LYS A 154 -2.26 -9.47 8.92
N LYS A 155 -2.03 -8.73 10.00
CA LYS A 155 -0.79 -8.81 10.80
C LYS A 155 -0.55 -10.24 11.31
N THR A 156 -1.58 -10.90 11.82
CA THR A 156 -1.48 -12.28 12.33
C THR A 156 -1.07 -13.25 11.23
N HIS A 157 -1.65 -13.14 10.04
CA HIS A 157 -1.30 -14.01 8.92
C HIS A 157 0.07 -13.70 8.34
N PHE A 158 0.49 -12.44 8.34
CA PHE A 158 1.86 -12.05 7.99
C PHE A 158 2.87 -12.71 8.92
N GLU A 159 2.67 -12.60 10.24
CA GLU A 159 3.59 -13.20 11.23
C GLU A 159 3.61 -14.73 11.12
N LYS A 160 2.46 -15.39 10.93
CA LYS A 160 2.41 -16.84 10.69
C LYS A 160 3.20 -17.23 9.43
N GLY A 161 3.07 -16.45 8.36
CA GLY A 161 3.85 -16.65 7.14
C GLY A 161 5.34 -16.56 7.44
N LYS A 162 5.75 -15.49 8.14
CA LYS A 162 7.14 -15.26 8.54
C LYS A 162 7.69 -16.39 9.41
N GLU A 163 6.95 -16.85 10.41
CA GLU A 163 7.34 -17.98 11.25
C GLU A 163 7.52 -19.26 10.41
N GLN A 164 6.63 -19.54 9.47
CA GLN A 164 6.76 -20.68 8.58
C GLN A 164 8.00 -20.54 7.68
N GLY A 165 8.25 -19.36 7.10
CA GLY A 165 9.44 -19.10 6.29
C GLY A 165 10.76 -19.22 7.07
N LEU A 166 10.73 -18.92 8.37
CA LEU A 166 11.87 -19.18 9.26
C LEU A 166 12.11 -20.67 9.51
N ALA A 167 11.04 -21.47 9.54
CA ALA A 167 11.09 -22.90 9.86
C ALA A 167 11.35 -23.79 8.64
N GLN A 168 10.82 -23.45 7.47
CA GLN A 168 10.83 -24.31 6.27
C GLN A 168 11.01 -23.51 4.99
N GLU A 169 11.54 -24.16 3.96
CA GLU A 169 11.89 -23.48 2.71
C GLU A 169 10.70 -23.33 1.76
N THR A 170 9.81 -24.32 1.73
CA THR A 170 8.63 -24.34 0.86
C THR A 170 7.41 -23.81 1.61
N MET A 171 6.63 -22.97 0.93
CA MET A 171 5.41 -22.43 1.51
C MET A 171 4.28 -23.45 1.48
N ASP A 172 3.55 -23.59 2.58
CA ASP A 172 2.28 -24.29 2.68
C ASP A 172 1.20 -23.31 3.17
N ASP A 173 0.25 -23.02 2.29
CA ASP A 173 -0.87 -22.11 2.52
C ASP A 173 -2.23 -22.83 2.53
N SER A 174 -2.25 -24.17 2.65
CA SER A 174 -3.48 -24.96 2.51
C SER A 174 -4.54 -24.62 3.55
N GLN A 175 -4.11 -24.17 4.74
CA GLN A 175 -4.97 -23.78 5.86
C GLN A 175 -5.29 -22.27 5.88
N ILE A 176 -4.80 -21.51 4.91
CA ILE A 176 -4.93 -20.06 4.87
C ILE A 176 -6.13 -19.68 3.99
N THR A 177 -7.01 -18.83 4.51
CA THR A 177 -8.17 -18.34 3.76
C THR A 177 -7.72 -17.51 2.55
N PRO A 178 -8.44 -17.57 1.40
CA PRO A 178 -8.02 -16.89 0.17
C PRO A 178 -7.70 -15.40 0.33
N GLU A 179 -8.43 -14.70 1.21
CA GLU A 179 -8.25 -13.27 1.49
C GLU A 179 -6.90 -12.92 2.14
N PHE A 180 -6.27 -13.85 2.87
CA PHE A 180 -4.99 -13.63 3.55
C PHE A 180 -3.79 -14.31 2.89
N LYS A 181 -3.99 -15.10 1.83
CA LYS A 181 -2.90 -15.84 1.16
C LYS A 181 -1.74 -14.94 0.70
N LEU A 182 -2.05 -13.77 0.15
CA LEU A 182 -1.03 -12.81 -0.30
C LEU A 182 -0.19 -12.29 0.89
N ILE A 183 -0.85 -11.85 1.95
CA ILE A 183 -0.20 -11.33 3.17
C ILE A 183 0.64 -12.41 3.86
N PHE A 184 0.13 -13.64 3.90
CA PHE A 184 0.86 -14.80 4.39
C PHE A 184 2.13 -15.08 3.55
N ALA A 185 2.00 -15.05 2.22
CA ALA A 185 3.12 -15.27 1.31
C ALA A 185 4.21 -14.19 1.43
N GLU A 186 3.82 -12.92 1.62
CA GLU A 186 4.76 -11.83 1.89
C GLU A 186 5.53 -12.08 3.19
N GLY A 187 4.83 -12.43 4.27
CA GLY A 187 5.46 -12.82 5.54
C GLY A 187 6.43 -13.98 5.35
N PHE A 188 6.01 -15.03 4.64
CA PHE A 188 6.82 -16.19 4.32
C PHE A 188 8.12 -15.85 3.60
N GLN A 189 8.07 -14.98 2.59
CA GLN A 189 9.27 -14.54 1.89
C GLN A 189 10.24 -13.79 2.81
N VAL A 190 9.73 -12.92 3.69
CA VAL A 190 10.55 -12.22 4.70
C VAL A 190 11.21 -13.24 5.64
N GLY A 191 10.46 -14.19 6.17
CA GLY A 191 10.99 -15.24 7.05
C GLY A 191 12.08 -16.09 6.38
N ASN A 192 11.86 -16.49 5.13
CA ASN A 192 12.84 -17.28 4.37
C ASN A 192 14.14 -16.52 4.09
N LYS A 193 14.03 -15.22 3.84
CA LYS A 193 15.20 -14.34 3.70
C LYS A 193 15.98 -14.27 5.01
N GLU A 194 15.30 -14.02 6.13
CA GLU A 194 15.92 -14.00 7.47
C GLU A 194 16.58 -15.34 7.82
N ARG A 195 15.93 -16.47 7.51
CA ARG A 195 16.53 -17.81 7.66
C ARG A 195 17.82 -17.94 6.85
N THR A 196 17.80 -17.50 5.60
CA THR A 196 18.96 -17.59 4.70
C THR A 196 20.13 -16.78 5.24
N GLU A 197 19.90 -15.53 5.64
CA GLU A 197 20.92 -14.67 6.24
C GLU A 197 21.51 -15.26 7.53
N LYS A 198 20.66 -15.86 8.38
CA LYS A 198 21.10 -16.55 9.60
C LYS A 198 22.00 -17.74 9.29
N ILE A 199 21.59 -18.62 8.38
CA ILE A 199 22.38 -19.81 8.02
C ILE A 199 23.69 -19.42 7.33
N GLU A 200 23.69 -18.42 6.45
CA GLU A 200 24.92 -17.90 5.84
C GLU A 200 25.92 -17.42 6.90
N LYS A 201 25.43 -16.70 7.93
CA LYS A 201 26.28 -16.25 9.04
C LYS A 201 26.85 -17.43 9.83
N GLU A 202 26.02 -18.41 10.18
CA GLU A 202 26.47 -19.62 10.89
C GLU A 202 27.51 -20.40 10.07
N GLN A 203 27.29 -20.56 8.76
CA GLN A 203 28.24 -21.19 7.86
C GLN A 203 29.55 -20.40 7.74
N ALA A 204 29.49 -19.06 7.68
CA ALA A 204 30.68 -18.23 7.66
C ALA A 204 31.49 -18.35 8.96
N GLU A 205 30.83 -18.38 10.13
CA GLU A 205 31.51 -18.58 11.42
C GLU A 205 32.19 -19.96 11.50
N LEU A 206 31.50 -21.03 11.06
CA LEU A 206 32.05 -22.37 10.96
C LEU A 206 33.25 -22.42 9.99
N GLY A 207 33.12 -21.80 8.82
CA GLY A 207 34.16 -21.72 7.81
C GLY A 207 35.40 -21.02 8.33
N GLU A 208 35.26 -19.82 8.90
CA GLU A 208 36.38 -19.05 9.45
C GLU A 208 37.11 -19.83 10.56
N LYS A 209 36.38 -20.54 11.42
CA LYS A 209 36.97 -21.39 12.45
C LYS A 209 37.75 -22.56 11.83
N ALA A 210 37.13 -23.33 10.93
CA ALA A 210 37.77 -24.47 10.28
C ALA A 210 39.03 -24.05 9.50
N GLY A 211 38.97 -22.92 8.78
CA GLY A 211 40.12 -22.38 8.07
C GLY A 211 41.26 -21.97 9.01
N LYS A 212 40.95 -21.39 10.18
CA LYS A 212 41.97 -21.04 11.19
C LYS A 212 42.64 -22.28 11.78
N GLU A 213 41.88 -23.35 11.97
CA GLU A 213 42.33 -24.63 12.54
C GLU A 213 42.99 -25.55 11.49
N LEU A 214 42.95 -25.17 10.21
CA LEU A 214 43.36 -26.01 9.07
C LEU A 214 42.63 -27.37 9.06
N ALA A 215 41.36 -27.36 9.49
CA ALA A 215 40.50 -28.53 9.45
C ALA A 215 40.09 -28.84 8.00
N GLU A 216 39.64 -30.07 7.74
CA GLU A 216 39.04 -30.43 6.46
C GLU A 216 37.80 -29.58 6.18
N LYS A 217 37.57 -29.21 4.92
CA LYS A 217 36.41 -28.43 4.50
C LYS A 217 35.16 -29.28 4.67
N ASN A 218 34.31 -28.89 5.62
CA ASN A 218 33.05 -29.54 5.89
C ASN A 218 31.98 -28.48 6.20
N PRO A 219 31.27 -27.97 5.17
CA PRO A 219 30.15 -27.07 5.38
C PRO A 219 29.04 -27.82 6.11
N GLY A 220 28.62 -27.33 7.27
CA GLY A 220 27.62 -27.99 8.12
C GLY A 220 26.22 -28.01 7.51
N ASN A 221 25.93 -27.07 6.59
CA ASN A 221 24.71 -27.06 5.79
C ASN A 221 25.08 -26.84 4.31
N SER A 222 24.66 -27.78 3.46
CA SER A 222 24.89 -27.77 2.01
C SER A 222 23.59 -27.76 1.20
N GLU A 223 22.45 -27.48 1.83
CA GLU A 223 21.13 -27.43 1.19
C GLU A 223 21.07 -26.37 0.08
N LYS A 224 21.84 -25.28 0.22
CA LYS A 224 21.95 -24.22 -0.78
C LYS A 224 23.40 -23.87 -1.08
N ASP A 225 23.65 -23.57 -2.35
CA ASP A 225 24.95 -23.09 -2.84
C ASP A 225 25.42 -21.82 -2.11
N VAL A 226 24.51 -20.92 -1.75
CA VAL A 226 24.85 -19.70 -1.01
C VAL A 226 25.43 -19.99 0.39
N TYR A 227 24.97 -21.05 1.05
CA TYR A 227 25.47 -21.49 2.36
C TYR A 227 26.88 -22.05 2.25
N VAL A 228 27.12 -22.89 1.25
CA VAL A 228 28.44 -23.46 0.96
C VAL A 228 29.43 -22.35 0.60
N LYS A 229 29.02 -21.39 -0.24
CA LYS A 229 29.87 -20.23 -0.60
C LYS A 229 30.23 -19.36 0.60
N ALA A 230 29.29 -19.12 1.51
CA ALA A 230 29.55 -18.37 2.74
C ALA A 230 30.61 -19.08 3.60
N TYR A 231 30.48 -20.40 3.77
CA TYR A 231 31.48 -21.23 4.46
C TYR A 231 32.85 -21.16 3.78
N GLU A 232 32.93 -21.46 2.48
CA GLU A 232 34.20 -21.56 1.75
C GLU A 232 34.96 -20.22 1.73
N THR A 233 34.23 -19.13 1.53
CA THR A 233 34.81 -17.78 1.55
C THR A 233 35.42 -17.47 2.91
N ALA A 234 34.70 -17.78 3.99
CA ALA A 234 35.17 -17.57 5.34
C ALA A 234 36.32 -18.51 5.72
N TYR A 235 36.30 -19.76 5.24
CA TYR A 235 37.39 -20.72 5.38
C TYR A 235 38.69 -20.18 4.78
N GLU A 236 38.65 -19.72 3.53
CA GLU A 236 39.83 -19.17 2.87
C GLU A 236 40.40 -17.95 3.60
N LYS A 237 39.52 -17.11 4.18
CA LYS A 237 39.91 -15.99 5.02
C LYS A 237 40.61 -16.46 6.31
N GLY A 238 40.04 -17.44 7.00
CA GLY A 238 40.61 -18.04 8.20
C GLY A 238 41.99 -18.66 7.93
N TYR A 239 42.10 -19.44 6.86
CA TYR A 239 43.33 -20.07 6.40
C TYR A 239 44.44 -19.05 6.09
N LYS A 240 44.12 -18.03 5.28
CA LYS A 240 45.07 -16.95 4.93
C LYS A 240 45.54 -16.19 6.17
N SER A 241 44.63 -15.95 7.12
CA SER A 241 44.95 -15.30 8.39
C SER A 241 45.95 -16.12 9.21
N THR A 242 45.70 -17.42 9.39
CA THR A 242 46.61 -18.32 10.11
C THR A 242 47.96 -18.43 9.41
N LYS A 243 47.98 -18.58 8.07
CA LYS A 243 49.22 -18.58 7.29
C LYS A 243 50.07 -17.34 7.57
N LYS A 244 49.49 -16.15 7.43
CA LYS A 244 50.18 -14.87 7.68
C LYS A 244 50.68 -14.75 9.11
N ALA A 245 49.91 -15.21 10.10
CA ALA A 245 50.31 -15.19 11.50
C ALA A 245 51.50 -16.11 11.78
N VAL A 246 51.52 -17.31 11.18
CA VAL A 246 52.60 -18.29 11.35
C VAL A 246 53.87 -17.84 10.62
N GLU A 247 53.75 -17.32 9.40
CA GLU A 247 54.88 -16.70 8.67
C GLU A 247 55.47 -15.54 9.48
N LYS A 248 54.64 -14.66 10.04
CA LYS A 248 55.10 -13.56 10.90
C LYS A 248 55.80 -14.07 12.16
N ALA A 249 55.30 -15.16 12.76
CA ALA A 249 55.95 -15.79 13.90
C ALA A 249 57.33 -16.35 13.52
N GLY A 250 57.46 -17.03 12.37
CA GLY A 250 58.74 -17.50 11.84
C GLY A 250 59.71 -16.34 11.55
N TYR A 251 59.22 -15.27 10.93
CA TYR A 251 60.00 -14.06 10.64
C TYR A 251 60.57 -13.45 11.91
N LYS A 252 59.77 -13.33 12.97
CA LYS A 252 60.22 -12.83 14.28
C LYS A 252 61.21 -13.78 14.93
N TYR A 253 60.93 -15.09 14.89
CA TYR A 253 61.81 -16.13 15.42
C TYR A 253 63.22 -16.05 14.82
N ALA A 254 63.33 -15.64 13.55
CA ALA A 254 64.61 -15.43 12.89
C ALA A 254 65.46 -14.31 13.53
N PHE A 255 64.88 -13.34 14.22
CA PHE A 255 65.67 -12.36 14.98
C PHE A 255 66.09 -12.87 16.36
N GLU A 256 65.32 -13.79 16.94
CA GLU A 256 65.51 -14.26 18.31
C GLU A 256 66.42 -15.49 18.39
N ASN A 257 66.49 -16.29 17.31
CA ASN A 257 67.20 -17.56 17.30
C ASN A 257 68.12 -17.70 16.08
N TYR A 258 69.37 -18.10 16.31
CA TYR A 258 70.33 -18.33 15.24
C TYR A 258 69.90 -19.47 14.32
N ASP A 259 69.63 -20.66 14.88
CA ASP A 259 69.25 -21.85 14.11
C ASP A 259 67.72 -21.97 13.99
N LEU A 260 67.25 -22.48 12.85
CA LEU A 260 65.84 -22.82 12.69
C LEU A 260 65.49 -24.04 13.55
N LYS A 261 64.65 -23.84 14.56
CA LYS A 261 64.00 -24.91 15.32
C LYS A 261 62.50 -24.67 15.29
N ILE A 262 61.74 -25.66 14.82
CA ILE A 262 60.29 -25.54 14.71
C ILE A 262 59.68 -25.70 16.10
N PRO A 263 58.93 -24.71 16.61
CA PRO A 263 58.20 -24.86 17.86
C PRO A 263 57.21 -26.03 17.80
N ALA A 264 57.06 -26.79 18.89
CA ALA A 264 56.19 -27.98 18.97
C ALA A 264 54.74 -27.71 18.50
N LYS A 265 54.24 -26.49 18.69
CA LYS A 265 52.90 -26.06 18.23
C LYS A 265 52.72 -26.03 16.71
N TYR A 266 53.80 -25.96 15.93
CA TYR A 266 53.76 -25.98 14.46
C TYR A 266 54.30 -27.29 13.89
N GLU A 267 54.96 -28.11 14.71
CA GLU A 267 55.67 -29.31 14.27
C GLU A 267 54.73 -30.42 13.78
N LYS A 268 53.55 -30.54 14.38
CA LYS A 268 52.58 -31.60 14.08
C LYS A 268 51.80 -31.40 12.77
N ASN A 269 51.84 -30.22 12.17
CA ASN A 269 51.11 -29.90 10.96
C ASN A 269 52.08 -29.42 9.87
N ASP A 270 52.14 -30.15 8.75
CA ASP A 270 53.10 -29.90 7.68
C ASP A 270 52.97 -28.49 7.08
N SER A 271 51.75 -27.99 6.93
CA SER A 271 51.49 -26.63 6.43
C SER A 271 52.02 -25.58 7.41
N LEU A 272 51.76 -25.74 8.71
CA LEU A 272 52.27 -24.80 9.73
C LEU A 272 53.79 -24.82 9.80
N LYS A 273 54.40 -26.01 9.76
CA LYS A 273 55.86 -26.18 9.70
C LYS A 273 56.46 -25.48 8.48
N LYS A 274 55.85 -25.66 7.31
CA LYS A 274 56.26 -25.02 6.06
C LYS A 274 56.18 -23.50 6.15
N TRP A 275 55.03 -22.94 6.55
CA TRP A 275 54.85 -21.48 6.65
C TRP A 275 55.75 -20.84 7.69
N PHE A 276 55.98 -21.51 8.83
CA PHE A 276 56.92 -21.02 9.82
C PHE A 276 58.34 -20.96 9.26
N THR A 277 58.75 -22.01 8.54
CA THR A 277 60.05 -22.08 7.86
C THR A 277 60.19 -21.00 6.78
N GLU A 278 59.16 -20.80 5.97
CA GLU A 278 59.10 -19.75 4.95
C GLU A 278 59.21 -18.36 5.60
N GLY A 279 58.46 -18.13 6.68
CA GLY A 279 58.54 -16.93 7.50
C GLY A 279 59.95 -16.65 8.01
N PHE A 280 60.59 -17.65 8.63
CA PHE A 280 61.96 -17.55 9.13
C PHE A 280 62.95 -17.18 8.01
N LYS A 281 62.88 -17.87 6.86
CA LYS A 281 63.77 -17.65 5.72
C LYS A 281 63.51 -16.32 5.00
N SER A 282 62.29 -15.77 5.11
CA SER A 282 61.94 -14.50 4.47
C SER A 282 62.59 -13.28 5.12
N ASN A 283 63.13 -13.42 6.34
CA ASN A 283 63.80 -12.34 7.06
C ASN A 283 65.24 -12.12 6.57
N LYS A 284 65.37 -11.33 5.50
CA LYS A 284 66.67 -10.99 4.89
C LYS A 284 67.63 -10.31 5.87
N LYS A 285 67.15 -9.36 6.66
CA LYS A 285 67.99 -8.65 7.65
C LYS A 285 68.57 -9.59 8.70
N ALA A 286 67.77 -10.53 9.21
CA ALA A 286 68.28 -11.54 10.13
C ALA A 286 69.30 -12.48 9.46
N ALA A 287 69.12 -12.79 8.18
CA ALA A 287 70.10 -13.59 7.42
C ALA A 287 71.43 -12.83 7.24
N GLU A 288 71.37 -11.55 6.87
CA GLU A 288 72.53 -10.65 6.76
C GLU A 288 73.29 -10.55 8.08
N ILE A 289 72.59 -10.35 9.21
CA ILE A 289 73.19 -10.33 10.55
C ILE A 289 73.96 -11.62 10.85
N ARG A 290 73.38 -12.78 10.51
CA ARG A 290 74.03 -14.08 10.73
C ARG A 290 75.27 -14.23 9.87
N GLU A 291 75.19 -13.87 8.59
CA GLU A 291 76.29 -13.99 7.64
C GLU A 291 77.46 -13.09 8.04
N GLU A 292 77.19 -11.81 8.34
CA GLU A 292 78.22 -10.88 8.75
C GLU A 292 78.83 -11.23 10.10
N GLY A 293 78.00 -11.58 11.08
CA GLY A 293 78.47 -12.00 12.39
C GLY A 293 79.35 -13.25 12.28
N PHE A 294 78.94 -14.24 11.47
CA PHE A 294 79.74 -15.43 11.23
C PHE A 294 81.09 -15.12 10.59
N LYS A 295 81.12 -14.33 9.50
CA LYS A 295 82.37 -13.89 8.83
C LYS A 295 83.31 -13.17 9.80
N LYS A 296 82.77 -12.29 10.65
CA LYS A 296 83.56 -11.57 11.67
C LYS A 296 84.01 -12.49 12.81
N GLY A 297 83.26 -13.56 13.10
CA GLY A 297 83.63 -14.61 14.05
C GLY A 297 84.77 -15.51 13.57
N ASP A 298 84.76 -15.87 12.30
CA ASP A 298 85.79 -16.69 11.61
C ASP A 298 87.10 -15.91 11.35
N SER A 299 87.09 -14.59 11.58
CA SER A 299 88.27 -13.74 11.45
C SER A 299 89.21 -13.83 12.65
N TRP A 300 90.52 -13.66 12.42
CA TRP A 300 91.53 -13.47 13.47
C TRP A 300 91.14 -12.40 14.50
N PHE A 301 90.43 -11.34 14.07
CA PHE A 301 90.03 -10.22 14.92
C PHE A 301 88.67 -10.41 15.64
N SER A 302 88.13 -11.63 15.67
CA SER A 302 86.82 -11.95 16.24
C SER A 302 86.63 -11.58 17.72
N PHE A 303 87.73 -11.40 18.48
CA PHE A 303 87.68 -10.84 19.84
C PHE A 303 87.18 -9.38 19.86
N PHE A 304 87.63 -8.54 18.93
CA PHE A 304 87.22 -7.13 18.84
C PHE A 304 85.76 -6.98 18.39
N TYR A 305 85.34 -7.78 17.42
CA TYR A 305 83.98 -7.71 16.87
C TYR A 305 82.89 -8.19 17.84
N LYS A 306 83.24 -9.02 18.83
CA LYS A 306 82.30 -9.42 19.90
C LYS A 306 82.04 -8.25 20.87
N SER A 307 83.04 -7.44 21.16
CA SER A 307 82.91 -6.30 22.10
C SER A 307 82.28 -5.06 21.46
N PHE A 308 82.29 -4.96 20.13
CA PHE A 308 81.77 -3.80 19.40
C PHE A 308 80.70 -4.22 18.37
N VAL A 309 79.44 -4.14 18.78
CA VAL A 309 78.28 -4.43 17.92
C VAL A 309 77.98 -3.20 17.06
N PRO A 310 77.98 -3.31 15.73
CA PRO A 310 77.62 -2.21 14.83
C PRO A 310 76.26 -1.61 15.19
N SER A 311 76.12 -0.30 15.05
CA SER A 311 74.89 0.43 15.38
C SER A 311 73.67 -0.11 14.61
N GLU A 312 73.86 -0.54 13.37
CA GLU A 312 72.88 -1.19 12.49
C GLU A 312 72.30 -2.52 13.03
N TYR A 313 73.04 -3.21 13.92
CA TYR A 313 72.64 -4.49 14.52
C TYR A 313 72.33 -4.39 16.01
N LYS A 314 72.36 -3.19 16.57
CA LYS A 314 72.17 -2.96 18.01
C LYS A 314 70.83 -3.51 18.52
N GLU A 315 69.76 -3.41 17.73
CA GLU A 315 68.43 -3.93 18.07
C GLU A 315 68.34 -5.47 18.07
N HIS A 316 69.27 -6.15 17.41
CA HIS A 316 69.34 -7.61 17.31
C HIS A 316 70.72 -8.12 17.75
N LYS A 317 71.27 -7.44 18.76
CA LYS A 317 72.61 -7.69 19.30
C LYS A 317 72.83 -9.16 19.65
N GLU A 318 71.85 -9.81 20.29
CA GLU A 318 71.96 -11.21 20.71
C GLU A 318 72.17 -12.16 19.52
N LEU A 319 71.46 -11.94 18.40
CA LEU A 319 71.64 -12.73 17.18
C LEU A 319 73.02 -12.52 16.58
N TYR A 320 73.50 -11.28 16.54
CA TYR A 320 74.83 -10.94 16.03
C TYR A 320 75.95 -11.56 16.89
N GLU A 321 75.82 -11.52 18.21
CA GLU A 321 76.77 -12.14 19.13
C GLU A 321 76.78 -13.67 18.96
N GLN A 322 75.61 -14.31 18.86
CA GLN A 322 75.50 -15.75 18.57
C GLN A 322 76.18 -16.10 17.23
N ALA A 323 76.02 -15.25 16.21
CA ALA A 323 76.64 -15.44 14.90
C ALA A 323 78.17 -15.40 14.96
N ILE A 324 78.74 -14.44 15.70
CA ILE A 324 80.19 -14.37 15.94
C ILE A 324 80.68 -15.63 16.66
N GLU A 325 79.96 -16.10 17.67
CA GLU A 325 80.35 -17.32 18.40
C GLU A 325 80.33 -18.57 17.52
N LYS A 326 79.38 -18.66 16.58
CA LYS A 326 79.32 -19.75 15.61
C LYS A 326 80.49 -19.68 14.63
N GLY A 327 80.84 -18.50 14.12
CA GLY A 327 82.01 -18.30 13.25
C GLY A 327 83.32 -18.66 13.93
N LYS A 328 83.51 -18.29 15.21
CA LYS A 328 84.72 -18.64 15.99
C LYS A 328 84.96 -20.14 16.17
N LYS A 329 83.89 -20.94 16.05
CA LYS A 329 83.91 -22.39 16.27
C LYS A 329 83.94 -23.20 14.97
N ALA A 330 83.84 -22.53 13.83
CA ALA A 330 83.91 -23.15 12.49
C ALA A 330 85.36 -23.50 12.13
#